data_AF-A0A7S2GKP0-F1
#
_entry.id   AF-A0A7S2GKP0-F1
#
_cell.length_a   1.000
_cell.length_b   1.000
_cell.length_c   1.000
_cell.angle_alpha   90.00
_cell.angle_beta   90.00
_cell.angle_gamma   90.00
#
_symmetry.space_group_name_H-M   'P 1'
#
loop_
_entity.id
_entity.type
_entity.pdbx_description
1 polymer ?
#
loop_
_entity_poly.entity_id
_entity_poly.type
_entity_poly.pdbx_seq_one_letter_code
_entity_poly.pdbx_strand_id
1 'polypeptide(L)'
;ETLHSAAQKEKQRLKDAIAKHFMPLKAEDAFMGKEVERHVKALAPLAEDLGLDESLFTALPLSVRRPPGERNGIDLAVLTQLGELLAAREVELVHLAEVHGAAAAECGKEEASSSKEFSSQEEAYKVAAQSSRDARLQRRKAASAVSDTQAVLAAFDERLTMVRSAREEKAEALETFQSYNLHCLEMLRGKALPAR
;
A
#
# COMPACT_ATOMS: atom_id res chain seq x y z
N GLU A 1 9.80 -13.47 12.03
CA GLU A 1 11.19 -13.62 11.53
C GLU A 1 11.16 -14.61 10.37
N THR A 2 11.82 -14.32 9.25
CA THR A 2 11.84 -15.24 8.10
C THR A 2 12.83 -16.39 8.35
N LEU A 3 12.57 -17.57 7.78
CA LEU A 3 13.47 -18.74 7.88
C LEU A 3 14.89 -18.40 7.41
N HIS A 4 15.03 -17.55 6.38
CA HIS A 4 16.31 -17.02 5.93
C HIS A 4 17.05 -16.21 7.01
N SER A 5 16.35 -15.33 7.73
CA SER A 5 16.94 -14.53 8.80
C SER A 5 17.39 -15.40 9.98
N ALA A 6 16.61 -16.43 10.33
CA ALA A 6 16.98 -17.39 11.35
C ALA A 6 18.24 -18.19 10.95
N ALA A 7 18.28 -18.74 9.73
CA ALA A 7 19.43 -19.49 9.21
C ALA A 7 20.72 -18.64 9.16
N GLN A 8 20.63 -17.37 8.79
CA GLN A 8 21.77 -16.44 8.79
C GLN A 8 22.30 -16.16 10.20
N LYS A 9 21.40 -15.94 11.18
CA LYS A 9 21.78 -15.73 12.58
C LYS A 9 22.48 -16.96 13.16
N GLU A 10 21.94 -18.15 12.89
CA GLU A 10 22.50 -19.41 13.36
C GLU A 10 23.86 -19.70 12.71
N LYS A 11 23.99 -19.47 11.39
CA LYS A 11 25.26 -19.57 10.67
C LYS A 11 26.32 -18.65 11.27
N GLN A 12 25.97 -17.41 11.59
CA GLN A 12 26.90 -16.48 12.21
C GLN A 12 27.30 -16.93 13.62
N ARG A 13 26.34 -17.40 14.43
CA ARG A 13 26.61 -17.97 15.77
C ARG A 13 27.58 -19.16 15.68
N LEU A 14 27.38 -20.04 14.71
CA LEU A 14 28.23 -21.20 14.47
C LEU A 14 29.66 -20.78 14.05
N LYS A 15 29.79 -19.86 13.10
CA LYS A 15 31.09 -19.30 12.68
C LYS A 15 31.83 -18.65 13.82
N ASP A 16 31.13 -17.86 14.63
CA ASP A 16 31.69 -17.22 15.80
C ASP A 16 32.19 -18.25 16.82
N ALA A 17 31.42 -19.31 17.07
CA ALA A 17 31.82 -20.38 17.97
C ALA A 17 33.03 -21.17 17.45
N ILE A 18 33.07 -21.45 16.14
CA ILE A 18 34.22 -22.10 15.50
C ILE A 18 35.48 -21.23 15.67
N ALA A 19 35.41 -19.96 15.29
CA ALA A 19 36.55 -19.06 15.33
C ALA A 19 37.02 -18.73 16.75
N LYS A 20 36.09 -18.45 17.67
CA LYS A 20 36.41 -17.97 19.03
C LYS A 20 36.65 -19.10 20.04
N HIS A 21 36.16 -20.31 19.77
CA HIS A 21 36.21 -21.40 20.76
C HIS A 21 36.78 -22.71 20.24
N PHE A 22 36.48 -23.12 19.00
CA PHE A 22 37.00 -24.37 18.47
C PHE A 22 38.44 -24.24 17.94
N MET A 23 38.74 -23.19 17.16
CA MET A 23 40.07 -22.98 16.60
C MET A 23 41.18 -22.78 17.67
N PRO A 24 40.95 -22.02 18.76
CA PRO A 24 41.93 -21.91 19.84
C PRO A 24 42.28 -23.25 20.50
N LEU A 25 41.34 -24.21 20.54
CA LEU A 25 41.61 -25.55 21.06
C LEU A 25 42.54 -26.35 20.15
N LYS A 26 42.71 -25.98 18.88
CA LYS A 26 43.65 -26.59 17.94
C LYS A 26 45.01 -25.87 17.88
N ALA A 27 45.07 -24.61 18.32
CA ALA A 27 46.30 -23.83 18.32
C ALA A 27 47.20 -24.18 19.51
N GLU A 28 48.52 -24.22 19.31
CA GLU A 28 49.50 -24.53 20.36
C GLU A 28 49.63 -23.42 21.41
N ASP A 29 49.34 -22.17 21.02
CA ASP A 29 49.61 -20.98 21.83
C ASP A 29 48.54 -20.64 22.89
N ALA A 30 47.36 -21.30 22.85
CA ALA A 30 46.19 -20.91 23.65
C ALA A 30 45.98 -21.77 24.92
N PHE A 31 47.01 -22.50 25.37
CA PHE A 31 46.84 -23.57 26.34
C PHE A 31 46.98 -23.13 27.81
N MET A 32 46.05 -22.29 28.29
CA MET A 32 45.92 -21.94 29.70
C MET A 32 44.70 -22.66 30.30
N GLY A 33 44.89 -23.52 31.30
CA GLY A 33 43.87 -24.48 31.77
C GLY A 33 42.47 -23.91 32.06
N LYS A 34 42.36 -22.67 32.58
CA LYS A 34 41.06 -22.01 32.81
C LYS A 34 40.37 -21.52 31.53
N GLU A 35 41.14 -21.19 30.49
CA GLU A 35 40.62 -20.74 29.19
C GLU A 35 40.09 -21.92 28.37
N VAL A 36 40.75 -23.08 28.45
CA VAL A 36 40.30 -24.34 27.83
C VAL A 36 38.93 -24.74 28.36
N GLU A 37 38.71 -24.71 29.68
CA GLU A 37 37.39 -24.99 30.27
C GLU A 37 36.31 -24.02 29.78
N ARG A 38 36.66 -22.74 29.57
CA ARG A 38 35.73 -21.73 29.05
C ARG A 38 35.31 -22.07 27.60
N HIS A 39 36.27 -22.47 26.77
CA HIS A 39 36.01 -22.87 25.39
C HIS A 39 35.13 -24.11 25.29
N VAL A 40 35.41 -25.13 26.11
CA VAL A 40 34.59 -26.36 26.16
C VAL A 40 33.17 -26.05 26.63
N LYS A 41 33.00 -25.25 27.68
CA LYS A 41 31.66 -24.85 28.17
C LYS A 41 30.87 -24.06 27.12
N ALA A 42 31.53 -23.24 26.31
CA ALA A 42 30.89 -22.50 25.24
C ALA A 42 30.50 -23.39 24.04
N LEU A 43 31.26 -24.46 23.77
CA LEU A 43 30.99 -25.42 22.71
C LEU A 43 30.00 -26.52 23.12
N ALA A 44 29.88 -26.83 24.41
CA ALA A 44 28.98 -27.85 24.94
C ALA A 44 27.53 -27.76 24.41
N PRO A 45 26.82 -26.62 24.49
CA PRO A 45 25.45 -26.54 23.98
C PRO A 45 25.39 -26.76 22.46
N LEU A 46 26.40 -26.33 21.71
CA LEU A 46 26.45 -26.56 20.26
C LEU A 46 26.73 -28.03 19.93
N ALA A 47 27.59 -28.69 20.69
CA ALA A 47 27.87 -30.12 20.49
C ALA A 47 26.64 -30.98 20.82
N GLU A 48 25.86 -30.60 21.84
CA GLU A 48 24.60 -31.24 22.19
C GLU A 48 23.53 -31.01 21.11
N ASP A 49 23.35 -29.76 20.66
CA ASP A 49 22.42 -29.40 19.57
C ASP A 49 22.73 -30.15 18.25
N LEU A 50 24.02 -30.46 18.01
CA LEU A 50 24.49 -31.18 16.82
C LEU A 50 24.46 -32.70 16.96
N GLY A 51 24.05 -33.23 18.11
CA GLY A 51 23.97 -34.67 18.35
C GLY A 51 25.34 -35.35 18.43
N LEU A 52 26.35 -34.68 18.99
CA LEU A 52 27.63 -35.33 19.29
C LEU A 52 27.39 -36.51 20.24
N ASP A 53 27.92 -37.69 19.90
CA ASP A 53 27.74 -38.90 20.72
C ASP A 53 28.11 -38.64 22.18
N GLU A 54 27.30 -39.14 23.11
CA GLU A 54 27.49 -38.92 24.56
C GLU A 54 28.89 -39.33 25.04
N SER A 55 29.47 -40.38 24.45
CA SER A 55 30.83 -40.83 24.75
C SER A 55 31.91 -39.82 24.33
N LEU A 56 31.71 -39.12 23.21
CA LEU A 56 32.62 -38.08 22.72
C LEU A 56 32.39 -36.77 23.46
N PHE A 57 31.14 -36.46 23.81
CA PHE A 57 30.78 -35.31 24.61
C PHE A 57 31.41 -35.38 26.01
N THR A 58 31.36 -36.55 26.64
CA THR A 58 32.00 -36.80 27.95
C THR A 58 33.53 -36.88 27.86
N ALA A 59 34.08 -37.35 26.73
CA ALA A 59 35.52 -37.37 26.48
C ALA A 59 36.08 -35.98 26.15
N LEU A 60 35.31 -35.07 25.54
CA LEU A 60 35.77 -33.76 25.06
C LEU A 60 36.55 -32.94 26.11
N PRO A 61 36.08 -32.77 27.37
CA PRO A 61 36.83 -32.04 28.39
C PRO A 61 38.17 -32.69 28.75
N LEU A 62 38.27 -34.02 28.68
CA LEU A 62 39.51 -34.76 28.94
C LEU A 62 40.47 -34.65 27.74
N SER A 63 39.94 -34.77 26.53
CA SER A 63 40.69 -34.70 25.28
C SER A 63 41.37 -33.34 25.06
N VAL A 64 40.73 -32.27 25.52
CA VAL A 64 41.29 -30.92 25.39
C VAL A 64 42.13 -30.48 26.58
N ARG A 65 42.27 -31.29 27.64
CA ARG A 65 43.07 -30.96 28.85
C ARG A 65 44.57 -31.14 28.64
N ARG A 66 44.97 -31.91 27.63
CA ARG A 66 46.37 -32.03 27.18
C ARG A 66 46.69 -31.00 26.09
N PRO A 67 47.91 -30.43 26.10
CA PRO A 67 48.32 -29.51 25.05
C PRO A 67 48.30 -30.22 23.69
N PRO A 68 48.08 -29.50 22.57
CA PRO A 68 47.90 -30.12 21.25
C PRO A 68 48.97 -31.13 20.87
N GLY A 69 50.24 -30.90 21.22
CA GLY A 69 51.36 -31.82 20.93
C GLY A 69 51.41 -33.11 21.77
N GLU A 70 50.67 -33.18 22.88
CA GLU A 70 50.61 -34.36 23.78
C GLU A 70 49.30 -35.14 23.66
N ARG A 71 48.43 -34.78 22.71
CA ARG A 71 47.14 -35.44 22.48
C ARG A 71 47.36 -36.83 21.88
N ASN A 72 46.66 -37.81 22.43
CA ASN A 72 46.67 -39.17 21.89
C ASN A 72 45.66 -39.30 20.72
N GLY A 73 45.64 -40.46 20.07
CA GLY A 73 44.76 -40.70 18.92
C GLY A 73 43.27 -40.53 19.23
N ILE A 74 42.84 -40.79 20.47
CA ILE A 74 41.45 -40.62 20.91
C ILE A 74 41.13 -39.12 21.04
N ASP A 75 42.05 -38.36 21.64
CA ASP A 75 41.91 -36.91 21.82
C ASP A 75 41.77 -36.20 20.46
N LEU A 76 42.56 -36.64 19.46
CA LEU A 76 42.49 -36.15 18.08
C LEU A 76 41.22 -36.58 17.35
N ALA A 77 40.73 -37.81 17.59
CA ALA A 77 39.49 -38.31 16.99
C ALA A 77 38.27 -37.50 17.47
N VAL A 78 38.18 -37.21 18.77
CA VAL A 78 37.08 -36.40 19.35
C VAL A 78 37.04 -35.01 18.73
N LEU A 79 38.19 -34.34 18.59
CA LEU A 79 38.27 -33.00 17.98
C LEU A 79 38.02 -33.01 16.48
N THR A 80 38.42 -34.08 15.78
CA THR A 80 38.14 -34.24 14.35
C THR A 80 36.64 -34.41 14.13
N GLN A 81 35.99 -35.32 14.85
CA GLN A 81 34.55 -35.57 14.71
C GLN A 81 33.70 -34.35 15.09
N LEU A 82 34.05 -33.62 16.16
CA LEU A 82 33.40 -32.35 16.48
C LEU A 82 33.60 -31.32 15.36
N GLY A 83 34.78 -31.25 14.75
CA GLY A 83 35.06 -30.37 13.63
C GLY A 83 34.25 -30.71 12.38
N GLU A 84 34.09 -32.00 12.09
CA GLU A 84 33.28 -32.51 10.98
C GLU A 84 31.80 -32.18 11.17
N LEU A 85 31.26 -32.35 12.38
CA LEU A 85 29.88 -31.97 12.71
C LEU A 85 29.63 -30.46 12.58
N LEU A 86 30.56 -29.64 13.08
CA LEU A 86 30.50 -28.18 12.93
C LEU A 86 30.54 -27.75 11.45
N ALA A 87 31.41 -28.38 10.65
CA ALA A 87 31.52 -28.11 9.22
C ALA A 87 30.27 -28.57 8.44
N ALA A 88 29.74 -29.76 8.75
CA ALA A 88 28.52 -30.28 8.16
C ALA A 88 27.33 -29.34 8.43
N ARG A 89 27.17 -28.87 9.69
CA ARG A 89 26.13 -27.91 10.04
C ARG A 89 26.29 -26.58 9.31
N GLU A 90 27.51 -26.10 9.14
CA GLU A 90 27.74 -24.86 8.39
C GLU A 90 27.25 -24.99 6.95
N VAL A 91 27.52 -26.12 6.30
CA VAL A 91 27.05 -26.41 4.92
C VAL A 91 25.53 -26.48 4.86
N GLU A 92 24.87 -27.15 5.82
CA GLU A 92 23.41 -27.18 5.91
C GLU A 92 22.80 -25.78 6.05
N LEU A 93 23.35 -24.95 6.94
CA LEU A 93 22.86 -23.60 7.18
C LEU A 93 23.11 -22.67 5.98
N VAL A 94 24.20 -22.87 5.24
CA VAL A 94 24.44 -22.19 3.95
C VAL A 94 23.34 -22.57 2.96
N HIS A 95 23.07 -23.86 2.80
CA HIS A 95 22.06 -24.34 1.87
C HIS A 95 20.65 -23.83 2.23
N LEU A 96 20.27 -23.90 3.51
CA LEU A 96 19.00 -23.36 4.01
C LEU A 96 18.89 -21.85 3.77
N ALA A 97 19.98 -21.11 3.99
CA ALA A 97 19.99 -19.67 3.74
C ALA A 97 19.84 -19.34 2.25
N GLU A 98 20.41 -20.13 1.34
CA GLU A 98 20.26 -19.94 -0.11
C GLU A 98 18.85 -20.25 -0.58
N VAL A 99 18.32 -21.43 -0.21
CA VAL A 99 16.97 -21.88 -0.59
C VAL A 99 15.91 -20.89 -0.11
N HIS A 100 15.95 -20.51 1.17
CA HIS A 100 14.99 -19.58 1.73
C HIS A 100 15.30 -18.11 1.37
N GLY A 101 16.52 -17.80 0.96
CA GLY A 101 16.93 -16.46 0.53
C GLY A 101 16.33 -16.06 -0.81
N ALA A 102 16.37 -16.97 -1.79
CA ALA A 102 15.75 -16.75 -3.09
C ALA A 102 14.23 -16.58 -2.96
N ALA A 103 13.57 -17.50 -2.23
CA ALA A 103 12.14 -17.42 -1.98
C ALA A 103 11.74 -16.15 -1.22
N ALA A 104 12.48 -15.75 -0.18
CA ALA A 104 12.21 -14.50 0.54
C ALA A 104 12.38 -13.25 -0.34
N ALA A 105 13.37 -13.26 -1.24
CA ALA A 105 13.59 -12.15 -2.17
C ALA A 105 12.48 -12.06 -3.23
N GLU A 106 11.97 -13.19 -3.73
CA GLU A 106 10.83 -13.23 -4.66
C GLU A 106 9.55 -12.77 -3.98
N CYS A 107 9.21 -13.32 -2.80
CA CYS A 107 8.08 -12.87 -2.01
C CYS A 107 8.15 -11.36 -1.72
N GLY A 108 9.33 -10.84 -1.36
CA GLY A 108 9.51 -9.41 -1.10
C GLY A 108 9.32 -8.54 -2.36
N LYS A 109 9.68 -9.04 -3.55
CA LYS A 109 9.42 -8.33 -4.81
C LYS A 109 7.92 -8.31 -5.14
N GLU A 110 7.24 -9.44 -4.99
CA GLU A 110 5.80 -9.57 -5.23
C GLU A 110 4.97 -8.74 -4.25
N GLU A 111 5.35 -8.70 -2.96
CA GLU A 111 4.71 -7.86 -1.96
C GLU A 111 4.91 -6.36 -2.29
N ALA A 112 6.13 -5.98 -2.69
CA ALA A 112 6.42 -4.61 -3.08
C ALA A 112 5.67 -4.17 -4.36
N SER A 113 5.52 -5.05 -5.36
CA SER A 113 4.71 -4.75 -6.54
C SER A 113 3.23 -4.66 -6.19
N SER A 114 2.71 -5.62 -5.43
CA SER A 114 1.31 -5.65 -5.00
C SER A 114 0.95 -4.43 -4.14
N SER A 115 1.84 -4.01 -3.25
CA SER A 115 1.64 -2.81 -2.42
C SER A 115 1.59 -1.54 -3.27
N LYS A 116 2.42 -1.42 -4.32
CA LYS A 116 2.40 -0.28 -5.24
C LYS A 116 1.13 -0.25 -6.08
N GLU A 117 0.70 -1.40 -6.58
CA GLU A 117 -0.55 -1.52 -7.34
C GLU A 117 -1.74 -1.14 -6.45
N PHE A 118 -1.79 -1.66 -5.22
CA PHE A 118 -2.84 -1.32 -4.26
C PHE A 118 -2.90 0.19 -3.97
N SER A 119 -1.76 0.84 -3.69
CA SER A 119 -1.74 2.28 -3.45
C SER A 119 -2.21 3.08 -4.67
N SER A 120 -1.81 2.66 -5.88
CA SER A 120 -2.24 3.33 -7.11
C SER A 120 -3.74 3.19 -7.36
N GLN A 121 -4.32 2.03 -7.06
CA GLN A 121 -5.77 1.79 -7.18
C GLN A 121 -6.54 2.59 -6.13
N GLU A 122 -6.02 2.71 -4.90
CA GLU A 122 -6.63 3.50 -3.85
C GLU A 122 -6.69 4.99 -4.22
N GLU A 123 -5.62 5.53 -4.81
CA GLU A 123 -5.58 6.89 -5.33
C GLU A 123 -6.58 7.09 -6.48
N ALA A 124 -6.61 6.18 -7.45
CA ALA A 124 -7.57 6.21 -8.55
C ALA A 124 -9.03 6.18 -8.04
N TYR A 125 -9.30 5.36 -7.02
CA TYR A 125 -10.62 5.29 -6.37
C TYR A 125 -10.99 6.61 -5.69
N LYS A 126 -10.06 7.23 -4.94
CA LYS A 126 -10.28 8.54 -4.30
C LYS A 126 -10.62 9.61 -5.32
N VAL A 127 -9.88 9.69 -6.42
CA VAL A 127 -10.13 10.64 -7.52
C VAL A 127 -11.50 10.39 -8.16
N ALA A 128 -11.83 9.15 -8.49
CA ALA A 128 -13.13 8.79 -9.07
C ALA A 128 -14.29 9.11 -8.12
N ALA A 129 -14.14 8.85 -6.82
CA ALA A 129 -15.14 9.16 -5.81
C ALA A 129 -15.37 10.67 -5.67
N GLN A 130 -14.30 11.46 -5.69
CA GLN A 130 -14.39 12.93 -5.65
C GLN A 130 -15.06 13.48 -6.91
N SER A 131 -14.63 13.03 -8.10
CA SER A 131 -15.25 13.43 -9.38
C SER A 131 -16.75 13.11 -9.42
N SER A 132 -17.15 11.94 -8.92
CA SER A 132 -18.57 11.55 -8.83
C SER A 132 -19.37 12.45 -7.88
N ARG A 133 -18.79 12.85 -6.74
CA ARG A 133 -19.42 13.80 -5.81
C ARG A 133 -19.60 15.16 -6.45
N ASP A 134 -18.57 15.67 -7.12
CA ASP A 134 -18.60 16.98 -7.78
C ASP A 134 -19.62 17.00 -8.92
N ALA A 135 -19.64 15.96 -9.77
CA ALA A 135 -20.62 15.82 -10.85
C ALA A 135 -22.07 15.81 -10.31
N ARG A 136 -22.32 15.10 -9.20
CA ARG A 136 -23.65 15.08 -8.55
C ARG A 136 -24.05 16.45 -8.01
N LEU A 137 -23.11 17.18 -7.41
CA LEU A 137 -23.35 18.54 -6.92
C LEU A 137 -23.68 19.49 -8.07
N GLN A 138 -22.91 19.44 -9.16
CA GLN A 138 -23.16 20.27 -10.35
C GLN A 138 -24.51 19.93 -10.98
N ARG A 139 -24.86 18.65 -11.09
CA ARG A 139 -26.18 18.23 -11.58
C ARG A 139 -27.32 18.81 -10.74
N ARG A 140 -27.21 18.80 -9.41
CA ARG A 140 -28.22 19.38 -8.51
C ARG A 140 -28.35 20.89 -8.70
N LYS A 141 -27.23 21.61 -8.81
CA LYS A 141 -27.22 23.05 -9.07
C LYS A 141 -27.87 23.39 -10.42
N ALA A 142 -27.49 22.66 -11.47
CA ALA A 142 -28.08 22.83 -12.80
C ALA A 142 -29.59 22.54 -12.80
N ALA A 143 -30.04 21.48 -12.11
CA ALA A 143 -31.45 21.16 -11.98
C ALA A 143 -32.25 22.27 -11.25
N SER A 144 -31.69 22.83 -10.18
CA SER A 144 -32.29 23.99 -9.49
C SER A 144 -32.41 25.20 -10.43
N ALA A 145 -31.34 25.54 -11.14
CA ALA A 145 -31.36 26.67 -12.06
C ALA A 145 -32.38 26.48 -13.21
N VAL A 146 -32.53 25.26 -13.73
CA VAL A 146 -33.57 24.95 -14.72
C VAL A 146 -34.98 25.15 -14.12
N SER A 147 -35.22 24.69 -12.89
CA SER A 147 -36.49 24.93 -12.20
C SER A 147 -36.78 26.42 -12.01
N ASP A 148 -35.79 27.20 -11.56
CA ASP A 148 -35.93 28.63 -11.31
C ASP A 148 -36.20 29.39 -12.62
N THR A 149 -35.47 29.06 -13.69
CA THR A 149 -35.68 29.67 -15.02
C THR A 149 -37.03 29.32 -15.62
N GLN A 150 -37.53 28.10 -15.43
CA GLN A 150 -38.88 27.72 -15.84
C GLN A 150 -39.96 28.54 -15.11
N ALA A 151 -39.78 28.78 -13.81
CA ALA A 151 -40.71 29.62 -13.04
C ALA A 151 -40.72 31.08 -13.54
N VAL A 152 -39.54 31.64 -13.85
CA VAL A 152 -39.42 32.99 -14.41
C VAL A 152 -40.07 33.08 -15.80
N LEU A 153 -39.88 32.07 -16.66
CA LEU A 153 -40.52 32.02 -17.97
C LEU A 153 -42.04 31.96 -17.86
N ALA A 154 -42.58 31.12 -16.97
CA ALA A 154 -44.02 31.04 -16.74
C ALA A 154 -44.62 32.39 -16.30
N ALA A 155 -43.96 33.09 -15.36
CA ALA A 155 -44.38 34.42 -14.92
C ALA A 155 -44.27 35.48 -16.04
N PHE A 156 -43.25 35.37 -16.90
CA PHE A 156 -43.10 36.25 -18.06
C PHE A 156 -44.22 36.03 -19.08
N ASP A 157 -44.56 34.77 -19.38
CA ASP A 157 -45.62 34.42 -20.32
C ASP A 157 -46.97 34.96 -19.84
N GLU A 158 -47.30 34.81 -18.55
CA GLU A 158 -48.51 35.39 -17.96
C GLU A 158 -48.54 36.91 -18.15
N ARG A 159 -47.47 37.62 -17.79
CA ARG A 159 -47.38 39.07 -17.97
C ARG A 159 -47.54 39.48 -19.43
N LEU A 160 -46.93 38.73 -20.35
CA LEU A 160 -47.00 38.98 -21.77
C LEU A 160 -48.42 38.78 -22.32
N THR A 161 -49.16 37.78 -21.84
CA THR A 161 -50.58 37.60 -22.18
C THR A 161 -51.43 38.78 -21.69
N MET A 162 -51.23 39.25 -20.46
CA MET A 162 -51.93 40.43 -19.92
C MET A 162 -51.65 41.69 -20.74
N VAL A 163 -50.39 41.95 -21.07
CA VAL A 163 -50.00 43.13 -21.86
C VAL A 163 -50.56 43.05 -23.28
N ARG A 164 -50.59 41.85 -23.89
CA ARG A 164 -51.21 41.66 -25.22
C ARG A 164 -52.70 41.95 -25.19
N SER A 165 -53.43 41.39 -24.23
CA SER A 165 -54.87 41.63 -24.07
C SER A 165 -55.17 43.12 -23.85
N ALA A 166 -54.43 43.80 -22.96
CA ALA A 166 -54.60 45.24 -22.75
C ALA A 166 -54.30 46.06 -24.02
N ARG A 167 -53.30 45.65 -24.82
CA ARG A 167 -53.00 46.30 -26.10
C ARG A 167 -54.14 46.12 -27.10
N GLU A 168 -54.70 44.91 -27.21
CA GLU A 168 -55.83 44.60 -28.09
C GLU A 168 -57.06 45.42 -27.73
N GLU A 169 -57.43 45.49 -26.44
CA GLU A 169 -58.52 46.34 -25.96
C GLU A 169 -58.34 47.82 -26.34
N LYS A 170 -57.11 48.35 -26.18
CA LYS A 170 -56.82 49.74 -26.56
C LYS A 170 -56.84 49.95 -28.06
N ALA A 171 -56.43 48.96 -28.85
CA ALA A 171 -56.49 49.01 -30.31
C ALA A 171 -57.95 49.04 -30.79
N GLU A 172 -58.81 48.18 -30.24
CA GLU A 172 -60.25 48.15 -30.54
C GLU A 172 -60.95 49.46 -30.13
N ALA A 173 -60.63 49.99 -28.95
CA ALA A 173 -61.16 51.28 -28.50
C ALA A 173 -60.74 52.44 -29.44
N LEU A 174 -59.49 52.43 -29.92
CA LEU A 174 -58.99 53.41 -30.87
C LEU A 174 -59.70 53.29 -32.22
N GLU A 175 -59.85 52.08 -32.74
CA GLU A 175 -60.57 51.82 -34.00
C GLU A 175 -62.03 52.27 -33.90
N THR A 176 -62.71 51.92 -32.80
CA THR A 176 -64.09 52.36 -32.54
C THR A 176 -64.18 53.88 -32.51
N PHE A 177 -63.25 54.56 -31.84
CA PHE A 177 -63.20 56.03 -31.80
C PHE A 177 -63.00 56.62 -33.20
N GLN A 178 -62.05 56.09 -33.97
CA GLN A 178 -61.77 56.57 -35.33
C GLN A 178 -62.99 56.37 -36.25
N SER A 179 -63.54 55.15 -36.27
CA SER A 179 -64.70 54.79 -37.10
C SER A 179 -65.95 55.57 -36.73
N TYR A 180 -66.26 55.71 -35.43
CA TYR A 180 -67.42 56.48 -34.96
C TYR A 180 -67.30 57.96 -35.31
N ASN A 181 -66.16 58.60 -35.03
CA ASN A 181 -65.98 60.02 -35.34
C ASN A 181 -65.98 60.30 -36.85
N LEU A 182 -65.37 59.43 -37.64
CA LEU A 182 -65.44 59.51 -39.11
C LEU A 182 -66.88 59.41 -39.60
N HIS A 183 -67.64 58.45 -39.09
CA HIS A 183 -69.05 58.29 -39.43
C HIS A 183 -69.88 59.53 -39.05
N CYS A 184 -69.69 60.08 -37.84
CA CYS A 184 -70.35 61.33 -37.43
C CYS A 184 -70.00 62.50 -38.34
N LEU A 185 -68.73 62.62 -38.74
CA LEU A 185 -68.27 63.68 -39.64
C LEU A 185 -68.87 63.54 -41.05
N GLU A 186 -68.94 62.32 -41.57
CA GLU A 186 -69.60 62.01 -42.85
C GLU A 186 -71.09 62.37 -42.82
N MET A 187 -71.79 62.02 -41.75
CA MET A 187 -73.19 62.38 -41.52
C MET A 187 -73.41 63.90 -41.48
N LEU A 188 -72.51 64.65 -40.83
CA LEU A 188 -72.56 66.11 -40.80
C LEU A 188 -72.28 66.71 -42.19
N ARG A 189 -71.29 66.18 -42.92
CA ARG A 189 -71.00 66.59 -44.31
C ARG A 189 -72.18 66.37 -45.24
N GLY A 190 -72.88 65.25 -45.13
CA GLY A 190 -74.07 64.96 -45.95
C GLY A 190 -75.23 65.93 -45.72
N LYS A 191 -75.38 66.46 -44.49
CA LYS A 191 -76.42 67.46 -44.16
C LYS A 191 -76.07 68.88 -44.58
N ALA A 192 -74.78 69.22 -44.63
CA ALA A 192 -74.31 70.57 -44.95
C ALA A 192 -74.38 70.92 -46.46
N LEU A 193 -74.59 69.92 -47.32
CA LEU A 193 -74.83 70.12 -48.75
C LEU A 193 -76.35 70.08 -49.02
N PRO A 194 -77.05 71.23 -49.06
CA PRO A 194 -78.43 71.24 -49.52
C PRO A 194 -78.49 70.77 -50.98
N ALA A 195 -79.40 69.85 -51.27
CA ALA A 195 -79.69 69.43 -52.64
C ALA A 195 -80.04 70.67 -53.47
N ARG A 196 -79.21 70.96 -54.47
CA ARG A 196 -79.48 71.96 -55.52
C ARG A 196 -80.30 71.32 -56.63
#